data_AF-A0A5P9JAC3-F1
#
_entry.id   AF-A0A5P9JAC3-F1
#
_cell.length_a   1.000
_cell.length_b   1.000
_cell.length_c   1.000
_cell.angle_alpha   90.00
_cell.angle_beta   90.00
_cell.angle_gamma   90.00
#
_symmetry.space_group_name_H-M   'P 1'
#
loop_
_entity.id
_entity.type
_entity.pdbx_description
1 polymer ?
#
loop_
_entity_poly.entity_id
_entity_poly.type
_entity_poly.pdbx_seq_one_letter_code
_entity_poly.pdbx_strand_id
1 'polypeptide(L)'
;MRFVANLRNETIAAFAAEDIQPRAYLLSSHRVTPSTLEAATHVRDLDLPLFADNGTKQLIEQVIDVFADDAASVREQVRDIRRDIGHVPRGNDIPPALRQTAKDLANSVIEHATAVSNAIDRDNLIKLQLSMDPTDLIAQEDFAVACLLALQLEREVTGFSVSRFATRNRRSLRLWKAVSADPRCANLNVYAVLSAVDFNTARTAGRLAAEAGVRFAAIGIAGINMDSTATDFFVIGSASHRLERPAPRRYVRLAQILSGLDVGLREAGGRLDSFHCLGLGASAMLPLVAASFDDGIGLSTDATSPIHDAIRDQVFYELASKGQRVSTSAIANREVRDAPWKFESPFEQRFRETFGHDVDAAKAWWRANGEPQIIRDHLRSETELNEALPLLAEAESEARRRGERVRVAANHWTIGELAAVFSVSLDRRIQARAAMSGIEMSGSASIARGTEAAGAILDAIGEIG
;
A
#
# COMPACT_ATOMS: atom_id res chain seq x y z
N MET A 1 -11.66 -9.63 -2.34
CA MET A 1 -10.81 -8.48 -2.07
C MET A 1 -11.30 -7.35 -2.95
N ARG A 2 -11.24 -6.12 -2.44
CA ARG A 2 -11.56 -4.90 -3.20
C ARG A 2 -10.40 -3.92 -3.11
N PHE A 3 -10.06 -3.30 -4.22
CA PHE A 3 -9.23 -2.10 -4.22
C PHE A 3 -10.15 -0.89 -4.00
N VAL A 4 -9.83 -0.06 -3.01
CA VAL A 4 -10.58 1.12 -2.64
C VAL A 4 -9.92 2.31 -3.33
N ALA A 5 -10.62 2.92 -4.29
CA ALA A 5 -10.09 4.03 -5.05
C ALA A 5 -10.06 5.31 -4.20
N ASN A 6 -9.02 6.14 -4.33
CA ASN A 6 -9.04 7.43 -3.65
C ASN A 6 -10.13 8.30 -4.27
N LEU A 7 -11.01 8.85 -3.46
CA LEU A 7 -12.01 9.81 -3.89
C LEU A 7 -11.34 11.15 -4.18
N ARG A 8 -11.11 11.43 -5.47
CA ARG A 8 -10.65 12.71 -5.98
C ARG A 8 -11.42 13.05 -7.24
N ASN A 9 -11.38 14.32 -7.62
CA ASN A 9 -12.03 14.77 -8.86
C ASN A 9 -11.45 14.03 -10.08
N GLU A 10 -10.15 13.75 -10.10
CA GLU A 10 -9.50 13.04 -11.21
C GLU A 10 -9.96 11.59 -11.33
N THR A 11 -10.21 10.91 -10.21
CA THR A 11 -10.71 9.54 -10.24
C THR A 11 -12.20 9.54 -10.57
N ILE A 12 -13.04 10.25 -9.81
CA ILE A 12 -14.50 10.20 -10.01
C ILE A 12 -14.91 10.66 -11.41
N ALA A 13 -14.33 11.75 -11.93
CA ALA A 13 -14.69 12.26 -13.25
C ALA A 13 -14.21 11.33 -14.37
N ALA A 14 -13.04 10.70 -14.22
CA ALA A 14 -12.56 9.74 -15.20
C ALA A 14 -13.43 8.48 -15.20
N PHE A 15 -13.70 7.91 -14.04
CA PHE A 15 -14.57 6.73 -13.88
C PHE A 15 -15.98 6.97 -14.43
N ALA A 16 -16.61 8.10 -14.09
CA ALA A 16 -17.93 8.47 -14.60
C ALA A 16 -17.94 8.71 -16.12
N ALA A 17 -16.89 9.29 -16.68
CA ALA A 17 -16.81 9.52 -18.13
C ALA A 17 -16.85 8.21 -18.93
N GLU A 18 -16.31 7.12 -18.38
CA GLU A 18 -16.25 5.80 -19.01
C GLU A 18 -17.36 4.83 -18.56
N ASP A 19 -18.34 5.29 -17.77
CA ASP A 19 -19.37 4.43 -17.16
C ASP A 19 -18.76 3.25 -16.37
N ILE A 20 -17.61 3.48 -15.74
CA ILE A 20 -16.94 2.49 -14.90
C ILE A 20 -17.18 2.83 -13.44
N GLN A 21 -17.68 1.87 -12.68
CA GLN A 21 -17.89 2.00 -11.25
C GLN A 21 -16.78 1.27 -10.48
N PRO A 22 -15.91 1.98 -9.73
CA PRO A 22 -15.04 1.36 -8.75
C PRO A 22 -15.85 0.62 -7.69
N ARG A 23 -15.24 -0.41 -7.10
CA ARG A 23 -15.91 -1.24 -6.08
C ARG A 23 -16.09 -0.53 -4.73
N ALA A 24 -15.31 0.52 -4.48
CA ALA A 24 -15.35 1.33 -3.27
C ALA A 24 -14.49 2.59 -3.45
N TYR A 25 -14.77 3.61 -2.64
CA TYR A 25 -13.98 4.83 -2.57
C TYR A 25 -13.48 5.10 -1.14
N LEU A 26 -12.40 5.88 -1.03
CA LEU A 26 -11.86 6.38 0.24
C LEU A 26 -11.66 7.89 0.18
N LEU A 27 -12.21 8.60 1.17
CA LEU A 27 -11.98 10.03 1.37
C LEU A 27 -11.32 10.24 2.73
N SER A 28 -10.19 10.96 2.73
CA SER A 28 -9.47 11.26 3.96
C SER A 28 -9.98 12.56 4.60
N SER A 29 -10.08 12.59 5.93
CA SER A 29 -10.61 13.72 6.72
C SER A 29 -9.94 15.07 6.37
N HIS A 30 -8.62 15.09 6.17
CA HIS A 30 -7.87 16.30 5.80
C HIS A 30 -8.15 16.83 4.38
N ARG A 31 -8.96 16.12 3.58
CA ARG A 31 -9.31 16.46 2.20
C ARG A 31 -10.78 16.81 2.01
N VAL A 32 -11.52 17.00 3.10
CA VAL A 32 -12.91 17.43 3.02
C VAL A 32 -12.98 18.86 2.50
N THR A 33 -13.68 19.02 1.38
CA THR A 33 -14.04 20.28 0.73
C THR A 33 -15.47 20.15 0.23
N PRO A 34 -16.17 21.25 -0.09
CA PRO A 34 -17.50 21.16 -0.69
C PRO A 34 -17.56 20.25 -1.92
N SER A 35 -16.54 20.30 -2.78
CA SER A 35 -16.43 19.45 -3.97
C SER A 35 -16.24 17.96 -3.65
N THR A 36 -15.44 17.59 -2.64
CA THR A 36 -15.26 16.18 -2.28
C THR A 36 -16.47 15.61 -1.53
N LEU A 37 -17.25 16.45 -0.84
CA LEU A 37 -18.54 16.07 -0.25
C LEU A 37 -19.64 15.86 -1.30
N GLU A 38 -19.64 16.68 -2.36
CA GLU A 38 -20.51 16.45 -3.53
C GLU A 38 -20.13 15.13 -4.22
N ALA A 39 -18.83 14.89 -4.42
CA ALA A 39 -18.34 13.61 -4.93
C ALA A 39 -18.74 12.42 -4.04
N ALA A 40 -18.67 12.58 -2.71
CA ALA A 40 -19.13 11.56 -1.77
C ALA A 40 -20.63 11.29 -1.91
N THR A 41 -21.43 12.33 -2.15
CA THR A 41 -22.87 12.19 -2.43
C THR A 41 -23.12 11.35 -3.67
N HIS A 42 -22.38 11.60 -4.75
CA HIS A 42 -22.47 10.79 -5.96
C HIS A 42 -22.11 9.32 -5.72
N VAL A 43 -21.09 9.03 -4.91
CA VAL A 43 -20.73 7.64 -4.53
C VAL A 43 -21.89 6.94 -3.82
N ARG A 44 -22.65 7.64 -2.97
CA ARG A 44 -23.82 7.09 -2.29
C ARG A 44 -25.00 6.85 -3.24
N ASP A 45 -25.23 7.75 -4.19
CA ASP A 45 -26.28 7.58 -5.20
C ASP A 45 -26.04 6.33 -6.08
N LEU A 46 -24.79 5.87 -6.15
CA LEU A 46 -24.37 4.62 -6.81
C LEU A 46 -24.40 3.38 -5.88
N ASP A 47 -24.82 3.52 -4.62
CA ASP A 47 -24.82 2.46 -3.59
C ASP A 47 -23.43 1.81 -3.40
N LEU A 48 -22.37 2.61 -3.53
CA LEU A 48 -20.98 2.15 -3.41
C LEU A 48 -20.44 2.38 -1.99
N PRO A 49 -19.63 1.45 -1.45
CA PRO A 49 -18.96 1.64 -0.18
C PRO A 49 -18.03 2.87 -0.17
N LEU A 50 -18.12 3.67 0.88
CA LEU A 50 -17.28 4.85 1.11
C LEU A 50 -16.56 4.72 2.45
N PHE A 51 -15.23 4.73 2.37
CA PHE A 51 -14.32 4.71 3.52
C PHE A 51 -13.96 6.14 3.92
N ALA A 52 -14.27 6.51 5.16
CA ALA A 52 -13.78 7.73 5.77
C ALA A 52 -12.45 7.45 6.49
N ASP A 53 -11.34 7.89 5.90
CA ASP A 53 -10.01 7.77 6.50
C ASP A 53 -9.78 8.83 7.58
N ASN A 54 -9.00 8.48 8.61
CA ASN A 54 -8.76 9.32 9.78
C ASN A 54 -7.80 10.49 9.51
N GLY A 55 -7.09 10.47 8.38
CA GLY A 55 -6.18 11.55 7.97
C GLY A 55 -4.82 11.57 8.67
N THR A 56 -4.41 10.49 9.34
CA THR A 56 -3.13 10.44 10.06
C THR A 56 -1.89 10.54 9.17
N LYS A 57 -2.01 10.30 7.85
CA LYS A 57 -0.86 10.38 6.91
C LYS A 57 -0.07 11.68 7.03
N GLN A 58 -0.74 12.84 7.04
CA GLN A 58 -0.05 14.13 7.15
C GLN A 58 0.65 14.29 8.50
N LEU A 59 0.05 13.77 9.57
CA LEU A 59 0.64 13.80 10.91
C LEU A 59 1.86 12.88 10.99
N ILE A 60 1.80 11.71 10.36
CA ILE A 60 2.93 10.77 10.24
C ILE A 60 4.10 11.46 9.52
N GLU A 61 3.84 12.13 8.38
CA GLU A 61 4.85 12.87 7.62
C GLU A 61 5.49 13.98 8.47
N GLN A 62 4.69 14.77 9.19
CA GLN A 62 5.20 15.81 10.10
C GLN A 62 6.12 15.25 11.19
N VAL A 63 5.75 14.12 11.81
CA VAL A 63 6.61 13.49 12.82
C VAL A 63 7.89 12.94 12.19
N ILE A 64 7.81 12.32 11.00
CA ILE A 64 8.99 11.80 10.29
C ILE A 64 9.98 12.93 10.02
N ASP A 65 9.51 14.08 9.52
CA ASP A 65 10.35 15.21 9.15
C ASP A 65 11.17 15.74 10.34
N VAL A 66 10.60 15.73 11.56
CA VAL A 66 11.29 16.16 12.79
C VAL A 66 12.50 15.28 13.13
N PHE A 67 12.43 13.98 12.85
CA PHE A 67 13.44 13.00 13.28
C PHE A 67 14.25 12.41 12.12
N ALA A 68 14.04 12.87 10.88
CA ALA A 68 14.60 12.29 9.67
C ALA A 68 16.13 12.26 9.68
N ASP A 69 16.77 13.35 10.10
CA ASP A 69 18.23 13.49 10.12
C ASP A 69 18.88 12.58 11.17
N ASP A 70 18.34 12.56 12.39
CA ASP A 70 18.82 11.69 13.47
C ASP A 70 18.66 10.21 13.09
N ALA A 71 17.52 9.85 12.50
CA ALA A 71 17.26 8.49 12.03
C ALA A 71 18.18 8.11 10.85
N ALA A 72 18.51 9.06 9.98
CA ALA A 72 19.45 8.83 8.89
C ALA A 72 20.86 8.47 9.41
N SER A 73 21.30 9.09 10.51
CA SER A 73 22.59 8.77 11.15
C SER A 73 22.61 7.34 11.73
N VAL A 74 21.53 6.92 12.40
CA VAL A 74 21.39 5.53 12.88
C VAL A 74 21.37 4.55 11.70
N ARG A 75 20.62 4.87 10.64
CA ARG A 75 20.49 4.03 9.45
C ARG A 75 21.82 3.83 8.74
N GLU A 76 22.66 4.87 8.61
CA GLU A 76 23.97 4.74 7.97
C GLU A 76 24.89 3.82 8.78
N GLN A 77 24.91 3.95 10.10
CA GLN A 77 25.69 3.05 10.97
C GLN A 77 25.21 1.59 10.86
N VAL A 78 23.90 1.35 10.82
CA VAL A 78 23.34 0.00 10.58
C VAL A 78 23.71 -0.51 9.18
N ARG A 79 23.76 0.36 8.17
CA ARG A 79 24.18 0.01 6.81
C ARG A 79 25.65 -0.39 6.75
N ASP A 80 26.52 0.33 7.46
CA ASP A 80 27.93 -0.01 7.57
C ASP A 80 28.12 -1.37 8.24
N ILE A 81 27.46 -1.61 9.38
CA ILE A 81 27.49 -2.92 10.06
C ILE A 81 27.02 -4.03 9.11
N ARG A 82 25.91 -3.81 8.39
CA ARG A 82 25.38 -4.76 7.39
C ARG A 82 26.41 -5.07 6.31
N ARG A 83 27.13 -4.07 5.81
CA ARG A 83 28.17 -4.25 4.79
C ARG A 83 29.31 -5.11 5.33
N ASP A 84 29.67 -4.93 6.59
CA ASP A 84 30.78 -5.64 7.22
C ASP A 84 30.45 -7.11 7.54
N ILE A 85 29.23 -7.40 8.01
CA ILE A 85 28.82 -8.77 8.39
C ILE A 85 28.15 -9.56 7.25
N GLY A 86 27.74 -8.89 6.17
CA GLY A 86 27.15 -9.54 4.99
C GLY A 86 25.70 -10.02 5.13
N HIS A 87 25.04 -9.77 6.27
CA HIS A 87 23.63 -10.10 6.51
C HIS A 87 22.92 -8.97 7.27
N VAL A 88 21.60 -9.09 7.45
CA VAL A 88 20.84 -8.09 8.22
C VAL A 88 21.28 -8.10 9.69
N PRO A 89 21.72 -6.97 10.26
CA PRO A 89 22.16 -6.91 11.65
C PRO A 89 21.02 -7.16 12.64
N ARG A 90 21.26 -7.97 13.66
CA ARG A 90 20.28 -8.33 14.70
C ARG A 90 20.95 -8.66 16.03
N GLY A 91 20.23 -8.46 17.14
CA GLY A 91 20.72 -8.89 18.46
C GLY A 91 22.13 -8.36 18.75
N ASN A 92 23.07 -9.25 18.98
CA ASN A 92 24.45 -8.89 19.32
C ASN A 92 25.24 -8.27 18.16
N ASP A 93 24.74 -8.32 16.91
CA ASP A 93 25.38 -7.63 15.78
C ASP A 93 25.28 -6.11 15.90
N ILE A 94 24.27 -5.61 16.63
CA ILE A 94 24.10 -4.17 16.89
C ILE A 94 24.90 -3.80 18.14
N PRO A 95 25.94 -2.94 18.03
CA PRO A 95 26.71 -2.50 19.19
C PRO A 95 25.80 -1.91 20.28
N PRO A 96 26.07 -2.17 21.58
CA PRO A 96 25.23 -1.68 22.68
C PRO A 96 24.99 -0.18 22.66
N ALA A 97 26.00 0.62 22.29
CA ALA A 97 25.89 2.07 22.16
C ALA A 97 24.91 2.48 21.06
N LEU A 98 25.03 1.90 19.85
CA LEU A 98 24.10 2.17 18.74
C LEU A 98 22.67 1.74 19.08
N ARG A 99 22.52 0.58 19.70
CA ARG A 99 21.21 0.09 20.20
C ARG A 99 20.59 1.09 21.16
N GLN A 100 21.37 1.63 22.10
CA GLN A 100 20.89 2.62 23.06
C GLN A 100 20.49 3.93 22.36
N THR A 101 21.32 4.46 21.46
CA THR A 101 20.97 5.63 20.63
C THR A 101 19.68 5.44 19.85
N ALA A 102 19.54 4.30 19.15
CA ALA A 102 18.34 3.98 18.38
C ALA A 102 17.10 3.85 19.29
N LYS A 103 17.26 3.25 20.47
CA LYS A 103 16.21 3.12 21.48
C LYS A 103 15.76 4.47 22.02
N ASP A 104 16.68 5.38 22.32
CA ASP A 104 16.37 6.70 22.84
C ASP A 104 15.67 7.56 21.77
N LEU A 105 16.19 7.53 20.54
CA LEU A 105 15.53 8.18 19.40
C LEU A 105 14.11 7.63 19.17
N ALA A 106 13.93 6.30 19.19
CA ALA A 106 12.62 5.68 19.06
C ALA A 106 11.67 6.04 20.22
N ASN A 107 12.18 6.25 21.44
CA ASN A 107 11.37 6.76 22.55
C ASN A 107 10.88 8.18 22.25
N SER A 108 11.76 9.06 21.78
CA SER A 108 11.43 10.45 21.42
C SER A 108 10.38 10.51 20.30
N VAL A 109 10.53 9.68 19.26
CA VAL A 109 9.53 9.54 18.19
C VAL A 109 8.18 9.10 18.76
N ILE A 110 8.16 8.08 19.62
CA ILE A 110 6.92 7.60 20.25
C ILE A 110 6.26 8.71 21.09
N GLU A 111 7.04 9.41 21.89
CA GLU A 111 6.55 10.49 22.75
C GLU A 111 5.93 11.62 21.91
N HIS A 112 6.65 12.08 20.89
CA HIS A 112 6.19 13.14 19.99
C HIS A 112 4.93 12.72 19.20
N ALA A 113 4.93 11.53 18.60
CA ALA A 113 3.75 10.99 17.91
C ALA A 113 2.55 10.83 18.85
N THR A 114 2.79 10.45 20.12
CA THR A 114 1.72 10.37 21.12
C THR A 114 1.15 11.75 21.46
N ALA A 115 2.00 12.76 21.59
CA ALA A 115 1.59 14.14 21.85
C ALA A 115 0.73 14.68 20.69
N VAL A 116 1.17 14.48 19.45
CA VAL A 116 0.41 14.86 18.25
C VAL A 116 -0.93 14.10 18.18
N SER A 117 -0.93 12.78 18.41
CA SER A 117 -2.15 11.96 18.47
C SER A 117 -3.13 12.43 19.55
N ASN A 118 -2.64 12.85 20.72
CA ASN A 118 -3.47 13.38 21.81
C ASN A 118 -4.06 14.77 21.50
N ALA A 119 -3.40 15.56 20.66
CA ALA A 119 -3.86 16.90 20.28
C ALA A 119 -5.01 16.88 19.25
N ILE A 120 -5.30 15.73 18.64
CA ILE A 120 -6.42 15.57 17.71
C ILE A 120 -7.75 15.72 18.47
N ASP A 121 -8.56 16.69 18.07
CA ASP A 121 -9.95 16.81 18.50
C ASP A 121 -10.77 15.67 17.89
N ARG A 122 -11.07 14.67 18.72
CA ARG A 122 -11.84 13.49 18.32
C ARG A 122 -13.26 13.82 17.90
N ASP A 123 -13.95 14.74 18.59
CA ASP A 123 -15.33 15.06 18.24
C ASP A 123 -15.39 15.75 16.88
N ASN A 124 -14.46 16.66 16.63
CA ASN A 124 -14.33 17.29 15.31
C ASN A 124 -13.95 16.27 14.23
N LEU A 125 -13.02 15.34 14.51
CA LEU A 125 -12.66 14.28 13.56
C LEU A 125 -13.87 13.41 13.20
N ILE A 126 -14.65 12.97 14.19
CA ILE A 126 -15.87 12.19 13.96
C ILE A 126 -16.88 12.99 13.13
N LYS A 127 -17.16 14.25 13.50
CA LYS A 127 -18.06 15.12 12.72
C LYS A 127 -17.61 15.25 11.26
N LEU A 128 -16.31 15.40 11.04
CA LEU A 128 -15.74 15.55 9.70
C LEU A 128 -15.86 14.25 8.89
N GLN A 129 -15.53 13.09 9.48
CA GLN A 129 -15.70 11.79 8.83
C GLN A 129 -17.18 11.51 8.53
N LEU A 130 -18.08 11.80 9.46
CA LEU A 130 -19.53 11.60 9.28
C LEU A 130 -20.14 12.55 8.26
N SER A 131 -19.56 13.74 8.03
CA SER A 131 -20.04 14.65 6.97
C SER A 131 -19.92 14.05 5.56
N MET A 132 -19.07 13.03 5.39
CA MET A 132 -18.94 12.26 4.16
C MET A 132 -20.10 11.27 3.96
N ASP A 133 -20.86 10.97 5.03
CA ASP A 133 -21.85 9.89 5.12
C ASP A 133 -21.28 8.54 4.66
N PRO A 134 -20.25 8.02 5.36
CA PRO A 134 -19.52 6.83 4.95
C PRO A 134 -20.27 5.54 5.31
N THR A 135 -19.87 4.42 4.70
CA THR A 135 -20.26 3.06 5.14
C THR A 135 -19.23 2.48 6.11
N ASP A 136 -17.97 2.86 5.92
CA ASP A 136 -16.81 2.33 6.64
C ASP A 136 -16.00 3.50 7.21
N LEU A 137 -15.60 3.41 8.47
CA LEU A 137 -14.87 4.48 9.16
C LEU A 137 -13.56 3.93 9.72
N ILE A 138 -12.44 4.52 9.31
CA ILE A 138 -11.12 4.23 9.92
C ILE A 138 -11.04 5.04 11.21
N ALA A 139 -10.95 4.36 12.36
CA ALA A 139 -10.93 5.05 13.64
C ALA A 139 -9.61 5.82 13.85
N GLN A 140 -9.64 6.79 14.78
CA GLN A 140 -8.42 7.40 15.30
C GLN A 140 -7.47 6.32 15.84
N GLU A 141 -6.18 6.45 15.52
CA GLU A 141 -5.17 5.46 15.87
C GLU A 141 -3.98 6.01 16.66
N ASP A 142 -3.19 5.09 17.16
CA ASP A 142 -1.83 5.33 17.60
C ASP A 142 -0.85 5.09 16.42
N PHE A 143 -0.50 6.16 15.70
CA PHE A 143 0.34 6.06 14.51
C PHE A 143 1.86 6.03 14.80
N ALA A 144 2.30 5.92 16.06
CA ALA A 144 3.72 5.96 16.40
C ALA A 144 4.52 4.82 15.75
N VAL A 145 3.93 3.63 15.62
CA VAL A 145 4.60 2.48 14.98
C VAL A 145 4.81 2.73 13.49
N ALA A 146 3.88 3.43 12.82
CA ALA A 146 4.04 3.83 11.43
C ALA A 146 5.24 4.79 11.26
N CYS A 147 5.41 5.76 12.17
CA CYS A 147 6.58 6.64 12.20
C CYS A 147 7.88 5.86 12.41
N LEU A 148 7.92 4.90 13.34
CA LEU A 148 9.11 4.07 13.58
C LEU A 148 9.51 3.25 12.36
N LEU A 149 8.53 2.66 11.65
CA LEU A 149 8.79 1.90 10.42
C LEU A 149 9.34 2.82 9.33
N ALA A 150 8.75 3.99 9.12
CA ALA A 150 9.21 4.94 8.11
C ALA A 150 10.62 5.48 8.39
N LEU A 151 10.97 5.66 9.67
CA LEU A 151 12.30 6.08 10.13
C LEU A 151 13.30 4.91 10.24
N GLN A 152 12.89 3.66 9.90
CA GLN A 152 13.70 2.45 10.05
C GLN A 152 14.23 2.20 11.47
N LEU A 153 13.49 2.68 12.48
CA LEU A 153 13.76 2.48 13.91
C LEU A 153 13.08 1.20 14.40
N GLU A 154 13.53 0.09 13.85
CA GLU A 154 12.86 -1.20 13.97
C GLU A 154 13.29 -1.98 15.22
N ARG A 155 12.61 -3.10 15.48
CA ARG A 155 12.84 -3.90 16.69
C ARG A 155 14.23 -4.53 16.73
N GLU A 156 14.75 -4.93 15.57
CA GLU A 156 16.07 -5.53 15.41
C GLU A 156 17.20 -4.57 15.81
N VAL A 157 17.00 -3.27 15.55
CA VAL A 157 17.94 -2.18 15.87
C VAL A 157 17.74 -1.67 17.30
N THR A 158 16.49 -1.38 17.67
CA THR A 158 16.13 -0.79 18.98
C THR A 158 16.14 -1.79 20.14
N GLY A 159 15.99 -3.08 19.84
CA GLY A 159 15.81 -4.13 20.85
C GLY A 159 14.48 -4.04 21.61
N PHE A 160 13.47 -3.36 21.07
CA PHE A 160 12.16 -3.27 21.72
C PHE A 160 11.52 -4.65 21.92
N SER A 161 10.77 -4.82 23.01
CA SER A 161 10.05 -6.06 23.29
C SER A 161 8.71 -6.08 22.55
N VAL A 162 8.15 -7.28 22.35
CA VAL A 162 6.77 -7.45 21.86
C VAL A 162 5.76 -6.72 22.78
N SER A 163 5.98 -6.74 24.10
CA SER A 163 5.12 -6.05 25.06
C SER A 163 5.04 -4.54 24.84
N ARG A 164 6.07 -3.92 24.26
CA ARG A 164 6.06 -2.49 23.93
C ARG A 164 5.07 -2.17 22.81
N PHE A 165 5.02 -3.01 21.76
CA PHE A 165 4.02 -2.90 20.69
C PHE A 165 2.62 -3.27 21.19
N ALA A 166 2.51 -4.20 22.14
CA ALA A 166 1.24 -4.51 22.81
C ALA A 166 0.66 -3.28 23.52
N THR A 167 1.50 -2.48 24.20
CA THR A 167 1.07 -1.22 24.83
C THR A 167 0.52 -0.22 23.82
N ARG A 168 1.15 -0.08 22.64
CA ARG A 168 0.65 0.79 21.56
C ARG A 168 -0.68 0.29 21.00
N ASN A 169 -0.82 -1.02 20.75
CA ASN A 169 -2.09 -1.60 20.31
C ASN A 169 -3.22 -1.40 21.34
N ARG A 170 -2.95 -1.56 22.65
CA ARG A 170 -3.95 -1.23 23.68
C ARG A 170 -4.36 0.24 23.64
N ARG A 171 -3.46 1.15 23.29
CA ARG A 171 -3.80 2.56 23.08
C ARG A 171 -4.66 2.74 21.83
N SER A 172 -4.29 2.18 20.67
CA SER A 172 -5.15 2.19 19.47
C SER A 172 -6.54 1.65 19.76
N LEU A 173 -6.66 0.52 20.47
CA LEU A 173 -7.95 -0.09 20.81
C LEU A 173 -8.80 0.79 21.74
N ARG A 174 -8.18 1.56 22.65
CA ARG A 174 -8.93 2.56 23.45
C ARG A 174 -9.45 3.71 22.59
N LEU A 175 -8.66 4.18 21.63
CA LEU A 175 -9.08 5.23 20.68
C LEU A 175 -10.21 4.72 19.78
N TRP A 176 -10.05 3.53 19.21
CA TRP A 176 -11.10 2.84 18.44
C TRP A 176 -12.38 2.65 19.24
N LYS A 177 -12.29 2.14 20.48
CA LYS A 177 -13.46 1.90 21.32
C LYS A 177 -14.25 3.18 21.62
N ALA A 178 -13.57 4.31 21.75
CA ALA A 178 -14.23 5.60 21.93
C ALA A 178 -15.00 6.05 20.68
N VAL A 179 -14.52 5.70 19.48
CA VAL A 179 -15.20 5.99 18.21
C VAL A 179 -16.33 5.00 17.96
N SER A 180 -16.11 3.69 18.18
CA SER A 180 -17.11 2.65 17.94
C SER A 180 -18.28 2.68 18.93
N ALA A 181 -18.06 3.21 20.14
CA ALA A 181 -19.13 3.43 21.12
C ALA A 181 -19.85 4.78 20.94
N ASP A 182 -19.43 5.64 20.00
CA ASP A 182 -20.13 6.89 19.70
C ASP A 182 -21.48 6.57 19.03
N PRO A 183 -22.63 7.05 19.56
CA PRO A 183 -23.94 6.74 19.00
C PRO A 183 -24.10 7.16 17.52
N ARG A 184 -23.35 8.17 17.07
CA ARG A 184 -23.37 8.63 15.68
C ARG A 184 -22.74 7.62 14.71
N CYS A 185 -21.95 6.68 15.23
CA CYS A 185 -21.26 5.64 14.45
C CYS A 185 -21.95 4.27 14.52
N ALA A 186 -23.14 4.16 15.13
CA ALA A 186 -23.77 2.86 15.44
C ALA A 186 -24.07 1.98 14.21
N ASN A 187 -24.24 2.57 13.04
CA ASN A 187 -24.54 1.88 11.79
C ASN A 187 -23.33 1.75 10.85
N LEU A 188 -22.12 2.07 11.34
CA LEU A 188 -20.91 2.07 10.55
C LEU A 188 -20.01 0.87 10.85
N ASN A 189 -19.28 0.41 9.83
CA ASN A 189 -18.17 -0.50 10.04
C ASN A 189 -16.96 0.30 10.54
N VAL A 190 -16.72 0.30 11.86
CA VAL A 190 -15.62 1.06 12.46
C VAL A 190 -14.36 0.19 12.57
N TYR A 191 -13.36 0.49 11.75
CA TYR A 191 -12.09 -0.24 11.68
C TYR A 191 -11.13 0.19 12.80
N ALA A 192 -10.67 -0.78 13.60
CA ALA A 192 -9.58 -0.58 14.54
C ALA A 192 -8.24 -0.63 13.80
N VAL A 193 -7.44 0.44 13.87
CA VAL A 193 -6.11 0.43 13.26
C VAL A 193 -5.08 -0.15 14.23
N LEU A 194 -4.58 -1.33 13.86
CA LEU A 194 -3.60 -2.10 14.62
C LEU A 194 -2.18 -1.81 14.10
N SER A 195 -1.20 -2.07 14.95
CA SER A 195 0.20 -1.84 14.65
C SER A 195 1.03 -3.10 14.85
N ALA A 196 1.83 -3.45 13.84
CA ALA A 196 2.76 -4.57 13.91
C ALA A 196 3.96 -4.32 13.00
N VAL A 197 5.08 -4.97 13.30
CA VAL A 197 6.32 -4.89 12.52
C VAL A 197 6.84 -6.25 12.07
N ASP A 198 6.29 -7.33 12.65
CA ASP A 198 6.59 -8.74 12.36
C ASP A 198 5.51 -9.67 12.95
N PHE A 199 5.74 -10.98 12.84
CA PHE A 199 4.80 -12.03 13.25
C PHE A 199 4.42 -11.94 14.73
N ASN A 200 5.40 -11.81 15.64
CA ASN A 200 5.12 -11.85 17.08
C ASN A 200 4.34 -10.61 17.55
N THR A 201 4.67 -9.44 16.99
CA THR A 201 3.91 -8.22 17.28
C THR A 201 2.51 -8.27 16.70
N ALA A 202 2.34 -8.83 15.50
CA ALA A 202 1.04 -9.02 14.88
C ALA A 202 0.17 -10.05 15.61
N ARG A 203 0.73 -11.19 16.02
CA ARG A 203 0.05 -12.20 16.86
C ARG A 203 -0.45 -11.60 18.17
N THR A 204 0.36 -10.77 18.79
CA THR A 204 -0.07 -10.04 20.00
C THR A 204 -1.17 -9.02 19.69
N ALA A 205 -1.08 -8.30 18.58
CA ALA A 205 -2.12 -7.36 18.15
C ALA A 205 -3.45 -8.08 17.87
N GLY A 206 -3.42 -9.25 17.22
CA GLY A 206 -4.59 -10.06 16.91
C GLY A 206 -5.30 -10.57 18.17
N ARG A 207 -4.53 -11.06 19.15
CA ARG A 207 -5.09 -11.47 20.46
C ARG A 207 -5.78 -10.30 21.16
N LEU A 208 -5.11 -9.15 21.25
CA LEU A 208 -5.68 -7.95 21.87
C LEU A 208 -6.93 -7.45 21.14
N ALA A 209 -6.95 -7.54 19.81
CA ALA A 209 -8.10 -7.16 19.01
C ALA A 209 -9.30 -8.08 19.25
N ALA A 210 -9.07 -9.41 19.29
CA ALA A 210 -10.10 -10.39 19.64
C ALA A 210 -10.64 -10.18 21.06
N GLU A 211 -9.76 -9.99 22.06
CA GLU A 211 -10.15 -9.67 23.44
C GLU A 211 -10.99 -8.39 23.55
N ALA A 212 -10.74 -7.40 22.68
CA ALA A 212 -11.49 -6.16 22.61
C ALA A 212 -12.80 -6.26 21.79
N GLY A 213 -13.08 -7.41 21.17
CA GLY A 213 -14.27 -7.64 20.34
C GLY A 213 -14.21 -6.97 18.97
N VAL A 214 -13.02 -6.71 18.44
CA VAL A 214 -12.84 -6.08 17.12
C VAL A 214 -13.31 -7.02 16.00
N ARG A 215 -14.18 -6.51 15.13
CA ARG A 215 -14.68 -7.20 13.93
C ARG A 215 -14.14 -6.61 12.62
N PHE A 216 -13.79 -5.34 12.63
CA PHE A 216 -13.24 -4.61 11.49
C PHE A 216 -11.87 -4.09 11.90
N ALA A 217 -10.82 -4.48 11.20
CA ALA A 217 -9.45 -4.09 11.54
C ALA A 217 -8.69 -3.59 10.31
N ALA A 218 -7.79 -2.64 10.54
CA ALA A 218 -6.89 -2.13 9.52
C ALA A 218 -5.45 -2.13 10.02
N ILE A 219 -4.48 -2.16 9.10
CA ILE A 219 -3.05 -1.97 9.42
C ILE A 219 -2.42 -1.06 8.37
N GLY A 220 -1.59 -0.12 8.81
CA GLY A 220 -0.70 0.68 7.96
C GLY A 220 0.35 -0.17 7.25
N ILE A 221 0.22 -0.35 5.94
CA ILE A 221 1.17 -1.10 5.09
C ILE A 221 2.05 -0.16 4.23
N ALA A 222 1.74 1.13 4.12
CA ALA A 222 2.50 2.08 3.31
C ALA A 222 4.01 2.06 3.58
N GLY A 223 4.44 2.11 4.86
CA GLY A 223 5.85 2.04 5.24
C GLY A 223 6.52 0.70 4.88
N ILE A 224 5.76 -0.39 4.93
CA ILE A 224 6.22 -1.73 4.54
C ILE A 224 6.40 -1.80 3.02
N ASN A 225 5.44 -1.26 2.26
CA ASN A 225 5.47 -1.28 0.79
C ASN A 225 6.70 -0.52 0.23
N MET A 226 7.13 0.54 0.95
CA MET A 226 8.31 1.35 0.63
C MET A 226 9.63 0.75 1.14
N ASP A 227 9.61 -0.34 1.92
CA ASP A 227 10.83 -0.98 2.40
C ASP A 227 11.61 -1.61 1.24
N SER A 228 12.74 -0.99 0.91
CA SER A 228 13.63 -1.42 -0.16
C SER A 228 14.74 -2.36 0.31
N THR A 229 14.76 -2.73 1.60
CA THR A 229 15.78 -3.61 2.15
C THR A 229 15.50 -5.09 1.82
N ALA A 230 16.53 -5.92 1.88
CA ALA A 230 16.40 -7.38 1.80
C ALA A 230 16.73 -8.03 3.15
N THR A 231 16.11 -9.18 3.43
CA THR A 231 16.38 -10.06 4.57
C THR A 231 16.62 -11.49 4.10
N ASP A 232 17.42 -12.25 4.83
CA ASP A 232 17.75 -13.66 4.60
C ASP A 232 17.15 -14.58 5.67
N PHE A 233 16.23 -14.06 6.48
CA PHE A 233 15.56 -14.83 7.53
C PHE A 233 14.20 -14.23 7.90
N PHE A 234 13.43 -15.00 8.65
CA PHE A 234 12.24 -14.56 9.36
C PHE A 234 12.12 -15.28 10.71
N VAL A 235 11.24 -14.77 11.59
CA VAL A 235 11.02 -15.30 12.94
C VAL A 235 9.53 -15.55 13.16
N ILE A 236 9.20 -16.72 13.69
CA ILE A 236 7.87 -17.13 14.11
C ILE A 236 7.96 -17.65 15.54
N GLY A 237 7.30 -16.99 16.50
CA GLY A 237 7.49 -17.31 17.91
C GLY A 237 8.96 -17.13 18.32
N SER A 238 9.56 -18.19 18.82
CA SER A 238 11.01 -18.25 19.14
C SER A 238 11.86 -18.87 18.03
N ALA A 239 11.25 -19.42 16.99
CA ALA A 239 11.95 -20.09 15.91
C ALA A 239 12.46 -19.08 14.87
N SER A 240 13.72 -19.21 14.47
CA SER A 240 14.34 -18.44 13.39
C SER A 240 14.47 -19.34 12.18
N HIS A 241 13.96 -18.88 11.04
CA HIS A 241 13.98 -19.60 9.78
C HIS A 241 14.88 -18.85 8.81
N ARG A 242 15.86 -19.55 8.23
CA ARG A 242 16.76 -18.99 7.22
C ARG A 242 16.12 -19.14 5.85
N LEU A 243 16.18 -18.08 5.04
CA LEU A 243 15.85 -18.10 3.63
C LEU A 243 17.06 -18.56 2.83
N GLU A 244 16.86 -19.33 1.76
CA GLU A 244 17.95 -19.79 0.91
C GLU A 244 18.74 -18.63 0.30
N ARG A 245 18.05 -17.52 0.00
CA ARG A 245 18.62 -16.30 -0.56
C ARG A 245 17.96 -15.07 0.07
N PRO A 246 18.66 -13.92 0.12
CA PRO A 246 18.04 -12.68 0.54
C PRO A 246 16.84 -12.29 -0.34
N ALA A 247 15.68 -12.11 0.30
CA ALA A 247 14.43 -11.70 -0.31
C ALA A 247 14.08 -10.26 0.08
N PRO A 248 13.35 -9.49 -0.76
CA PRO A 248 12.91 -8.15 -0.38
C PRO A 248 12.01 -8.21 0.85
N ARG A 249 12.39 -7.45 1.88
CA ARG A 249 11.83 -7.57 3.22
C ARG A 249 10.36 -7.20 3.29
N ARG A 250 9.88 -6.31 2.41
CA ARG A 250 8.45 -5.94 2.33
C ARG A 250 7.51 -7.13 2.16
N TYR A 251 7.90 -8.18 1.41
CA TYR A 251 7.07 -9.38 1.22
C TYR A 251 7.08 -10.25 2.47
N VAL A 252 8.27 -10.48 3.03
CA VAL A 252 8.49 -11.23 4.27
C VAL A 252 7.68 -10.60 5.42
N ARG A 253 7.83 -9.29 5.60
CA ARG A 253 7.15 -8.52 6.64
C ARG A 253 5.63 -8.52 6.46
N LEU A 254 5.14 -8.33 5.24
CA LEU A 254 3.71 -8.41 4.97
C LEU A 254 3.17 -9.79 5.38
N ALA A 255 3.76 -10.87 4.88
CA ALA A 255 3.32 -12.23 5.21
C ALA A 255 3.36 -12.51 6.72
N GLN A 256 4.45 -12.12 7.39
CA GLN A 256 4.58 -12.25 8.85
C GLN A 256 3.48 -11.49 9.59
N ILE A 257 3.20 -10.23 9.22
CA ILE A 257 2.20 -9.41 9.90
C ILE A 257 0.79 -9.95 9.69
N LEU A 258 0.41 -10.25 8.45
CA LEU A 258 -0.95 -10.70 8.16
C LEU A 258 -1.23 -12.06 8.81
N SER A 259 -0.33 -13.02 8.63
CA SER A 259 -0.50 -14.35 9.21
C SER A 259 -0.34 -14.34 10.73
N GLY A 260 0.54 -13.50 11.28
CA GLY A 260 0.64 -13.31 12.72
C GLY A 260 -0.67 -12.78 13.30
N LEU A 261 -1.27 -11.77 12.67
CA LEU A 261 -2.55 -11.21 13.10
C LEU A 261 -3.65 -12.29 13.11
N ASP A 262 -3.79 -13.04 12.03
CA ASP A 262 -4.77 -14.12 11.90
C ASP A 262 -4.60 -15.20 12.98
N VAL A 263 -3.37 -15.68 13.19
CA VAL A 263 -3.05 -16.62 14.27
C VAL A 263 -3.47 -16.04 15.63
N GLY A 264 -3.12 -14.78 15.90
CA GLY A 264 -3.47 -14.11 17.15
C GLY A 264 -4.97 -14.01 17.39
N LEU A 265 -5.75 -13.72 16.36
CA LEU A 265 -7.21 -13.66 16.43
C LEU A 265 -7.78 -15.05 16.78
N ARG A 266 -7.36 -16.09 16.06
CA ARG A 266 -7.84 -17.47 16.27
C ARG A 266 -7.50 -18.01 17.66
N GLU A 267 -6.29 -17.75 18.16
CA GLU A 267 -5.87 -18.17 19.50
C GLU A 267 -6.74 -17.59 20.63
N ALA A 268 -7.27 -16.39 20.43
CA ALA A 268 -8.17 -15.74 21.37
C ALA A 268 -9.66 -16.03 21.06
N GLY A 269 -9.96 -16.95 20.13
CA GLY A 269 -11.33 -17.30 19.73
C GLY A 269 -12.06 -16.20 18.94
N GLY A 270 -11.34 -15.20 18.44
CA GLY A 270 -11.88 -14.10 17.64
C GLY A 270 -11.84 -14.38 16.14
N ARG A 271 -12.62 -13.60 15.38
CA ARG A 271 -12.55 -13.53 13.92
C ARG A 271 -12.92 -12.13 13.46
N LEU A 272 -12.35 -11.70 12.33
CA LEU A 272 -12.74 -10.48 11.65
C LEU A 272 -13.89 -10.75 10.66
N ASP A 273 -14.71 -9.73 10.43
CA ASP A 273 -15.61 -9.66 9.28
C ASP A 273 -14.92 -8.97 8.10
N SER A 274 -14.07 -7.99 8.37
CA SER A 274 -13.24 -7.36 7.34
C SER A 274 -11.88 -6.90 7.84
N PHE A 275 -10.92 -6.99 6.94
CA PHE A 275 -9.56 -6.48 7.11
C PHE A 275 -9.20 -5.49 5.99
N HIS A 276 -8.55 -4.39 6.34
CA HIS A 276 -8.14 -3.34 5.42
C HIS A 276 -6.63 -3.06 5.48
N CYS A 277 -5.95 -3.18 4.34
CA CYS A 277 -4.53 -2.83 4.20
C CYS A 277 -4.40 -1.36 3.79
N LEU A 278 -4.02 -0.50 4.75
CA LEU A 278 -3.85 0.92 4.49
C LEU A 278 -2.57 1.18 3.67
N GLY A 279 -2.71 1.72 2.46
CA GLY A 279 -1.58 2.13 1.62
C GLY A 279 -0.83 1.01 0.89
N LEU A 280 -1.46 -0.13 0.64
CA LEU A 280 -0.92 -1.21 -0.19
C LEU A 280 -1.44 -1.12 -1.64
N GLY A 281 -0.57 -0.66 -2.54
CA GLY A 281 -0.86 -0.51 -3.98
C GLY A 281 -0.04 -1.40 -4.91
N ALA A 282 0.90 -2.18 -4.36
CA ALA A 282 1.72 -3.09 -5.16
C ALA A 282 0.91 -4.35 -5.52
N SER A 283 0.53 -4.48 -6.80
CA SER A 283 -0.31 -5.60 -7.29
C SER A 283 0.27 -6.98 -6.95
N ALA A 284 1.59 -7.13 -7.04
CA ALA A 284 2.31 -8.38 -6.75
C ALA A 284 2.18 -8.84 -5.28
N MET A 285 1.74 -7.96 -4.37
CA MET A 285 1.52 -8.27 -2.95
C MET A 285 0.05 -8.57 -2.62
N LEU A 286 -0.89 -8.31 -3.53
CA LEU A 286 -2.32 -8.61 -3.31
C LEU A 286 -2.60 -10.10 -3.07
N PRO A 287 -1.96 -11.05 -3.80
CA PRO A 287 -2.15 -12.48 -3.51
C PRO A 287 -1.72 -12.85 -2.08
N LEU A 288 -0.69 -12.21 -1.53
CA LEU A 288 -0.26 -12.47 -0.15
C LEU A 288 -1.36 -12.11 0.84
N VAL A 289 -2.01 -10.96 0.64
CA VAL A 289 -3.16 -10.55 1.48
C VAL A 289 -4.29 -11.57 1.39
N ALA A 290 -4.62 -11.99 0.18
CA ALA A 290 -5.69 -12.95 -0.08
C ALA A 290 -5.41 -14.34 0.51
N ALA A 291 -4.14 -14.75 0.57
CA ALA A 291 -3.70 -16.03 1.12
C ALA A 291 -3.63 -16.05 2.66
N SER A 292 -3.42 -14.89 3.31
CA SER A 292 -3.16 -14.81 4.76
C SER A 292 -4.39 -14.90 5.66
N PHE A 293 -5.60 -14.79 5.12
CA PHE A 293 -6.85 -14.78 5.89
C PHE A 293 -7.85 -15.82 5.40
N ASP A 294 -8.72 -16.27 6.29
CA ASP A 294 -9.82 -17.17 5.96
C ASP A 294 -10.78 -16.61 4.91
N ASP A 295 -11.26 -17.49 4.04
CA ASP A 295 -12.00 -17.16 2.81
C ASP A 295 -13.25 -16.30 3.05
N GLY A 296 -13.87 -16.39 4.23
CA GLY A 296 -15.03 -15.59 4.63
C GLY A 296 -14.75 -14.14 5.05
N ILE A 297 -13.48 -13.74 5.23
CA ILE A 297 -13.11 -12.38 5.66
C ILE A 297 -13.12 -11.43 4.46
N GLY A 298 -13.82 -10.30 4.57
CA GLY A 298 -13.81 -9.26 3.56
C GLY A 298 -12.48 -8.52 3.53
N LEU A 299 -11.70 -8.68 2.45
CA LEU A 299 -10.40 -8.03 2.30
C LEU A 299 -10.50 -6.75 1.47
N SER A 300 -9.81 -5.70 1.90
CA SER A 300 -9.71 -4.45 1.15
C SER A 300 -8.33 -3.83 1.25
N THR A 301 -7.99 -2.98 0.29
CA THR A 301 -6.73 -2.24 0.27
C THR A 301 -6.93 -0.91 -0.43
N ASP A 302 -6.15 0.10 -0.07
CA ASP A 302 -6.09 1.38 -0.77
C ASP A 302 -4.62 1.74 -1.05
N ALA A 303 -4.38 2.68 -1.96
CA ALA A 303 -3.07 3.31 -2.06
C ALA A 303 -3.13 4.62 -2.83
N THR A 304 -2.29 5.58 -2.45
CA THR A 304 -2.03 6.78 -3.27
C THR A 304 -0.98 6.56 -4.36
N SER A 305 -0.28 5.42 -4.36
CA SER A 305 0.77 5.12 -5.36
C SER A 305 0.28 5.16 -6.81
N PRO A 306 -0.95 4.75 -7.18
CA PRO A 306 -1.41 4.84 -8.58
C PRO A 306 -1.46 6.28 -9.09
N ILE A 307 -1.73 7.24 -8.19
CA ILE A 307 -1.74 8.68 -8.49
C ILE A 307 -0.32 9.21 -8.65
N HIS A 308 0.54 8.92 -7.67
CA HIS A 308 1.93 9.38 -7.71
C HIS A 308 2.68 8.80 -8.91
N ASP A 309 2.48 7.51 -9.20
CA ASP A 309 3.07 6.83 -10.34
C ASP A 309 2.60 7.42 -11.67
N ALA A 310 1.31 7.71 -11.81
CA ALA A 310 0.75 8.32 -13.01
C ALA A 310 1.29 9.74 -13.28
N ILE A 311 1.38 10.56 -12.23
CA ILE A 311 1.68 12.00 -12.35
C ILE A 311 3.18 12.29 -12.27
N ARG A 312 3.88 11.73 -11.27
CA ARG A 312 5.31 12.02 -11.04
C ARG A 312 6.21 11.16 -11.92
N ASP A 313 5.93 9.86 -11.90
CA ASP A 313 6.82 8.84 -12.50
C ASP A 313 6.42 8.48 -13.93
N GLN A 314 5.22 8.90 -14.37
CA GLN A 314 4.71 8.68 -15.72
C GLN A 314 4.63 7.19 -16.04
N VAL A 315 3.98 6.45 -15.14
CA VAL A 315 3.91 4.99 -15.14
C VAL A 315 2.48 4.51 -15.35
N PHE A 316 2.34 3.48 -16.18
CA PHE A 316 1.16 2.63 -16.31
C PHE A 316 1.35 1.29 -15.60
N TYR A 317 0.25 0.68 -15.19
CA TYR A 317 0.21 -0.67 -14.63
C TYR A 317 -0.41 -1.58 -15.70
N GLU A 318 0.36 -2.57 -16.17
CA GLU A 318 -0.08 -3.49 -17.24
C GLU A 318 -0.83 -4.70 -16.66
N LEU A 319 -2.08 -4.91 -17.07
CA LEU A 319 -2.95 -5.99 -16.61
C LEU A 319 -2.40 -7.37 -17.02
N ALA A 320 -2.01 -7.57 -18.28
CA ALA A 320 -1.41 -8.83 -18.75
C ALA A 320 -0.11 -9.20 -18.04
N SER A 321 0.62 -8.19 -17.54
CA SER A 321 1.84 -8.36 -16.75
C SER A 321 1.56 -8.36 -15.24
N LYS A 322 0.33 -8.65 -14.81
CA LYS A 322 -0.09 -8.72 -13.40
C LYS A 322 0.16 -7.42 -12.61
N GLY A 323 -0.03 -6.28 -13.27
CA GLY A 323 0.15 -4.94 -12.71
C GLY A 323 1.61 -4.50 -12.57
N GLN A 324 2.51 -5.06 -13.39
CA GLN A 324 3.87 -4.53 -13.48
C GLN A 324 3.84 -3.07 -13.95
N ARG A 325 4.71 -2.26 -13.33
CA ARG A 325 4.89 -0.84 -13.63
C ARG A 325 5.73 -0.69 -14.89
N VAL A 326 5.25 0.10 -15.85
CA VAL A 326 5.96 0.46 -17.07
C VAL A 326 5.92 1.97 -17.28
N SER A 327 7.06 2.61 -17.55
CA SER A 327 7.10 4.05 -17.83
C SER A 327 6.60 4.35 -19.25
N THR A 328 6.07 5.56 -19.48
CA THR A 328 5.70 6.07 -20.82
C THR A 328 6.86 5.93 -21.82
N SER A 329 8.09 6.22 -21.39
CA SER A 329 9.30 6.03 -22.20
C SER A 329 9.56 4.56 -22.56
N ALA A 330 9.33 3.63 -21.64
CA ALA A 330 9.48 2.21 -21.92
C ALA A 330 8.42 1.72 -22.91
N ILE A 331 7.17 2.21 -22.79
CA ILE A 331 6.10 1.94 -23.76
C ILE A 331 6.49 2.49 -25.14
N ALA A 332 6.90 3.76 -25.24
CA ALA A 332 7.28 4.37 -26.50
C ALA A 332 8.44 3.61 -27.19
N ASN A 333 9.42 3.15 -26.41
CA ASN A 333 10.52 2.33 -26.90
C ASN A 333 10.06 0.96 -27.44
N ARG A 334 9.01 0.36 -26.88
CA ARG A 334 8.42 -0.89 -27.37
C ARG A 334 7.71 -0.65 -28.70
N GLU A 335 6.89 0.40 -28.77
CA GLU A 335 6.12 0.75 -29.97
C GLU A 335 6.98 0.96 -31.22
N VAL A 336 8.07 1.75 -31.10
CA VAL A 336 8.97 2.00 -32.24
C VAL A 336 9.79 0.78 -32.66
N ARG A 337 9.84 -0.28 -31.83
CA ARG A 337 10.57 -1.53 -32.07
C ARG A 337 9.64 -2.73 -32.36
N ASP A 338 8.45 -2.46 -32.91
CA ASP A 338 7.48 -3.49 -33.30
C ASP A 338 7.00 -4.39 -32.14
N ALA A 339 7.04 -3.88 -30.92
CA ALA A 339 6.40 -4.49 -29.75
C ALA A 339 5.19 -3.63 -29.35
N PRO A 340 4.00 -3.86 -29.94
CA PRO A 340 2.86 -2.98 -29.78
C PRO A 340 2.37 -2.94 -28.34
N TRP A 341 2.05 -1.74 -27.86
CA TRP A 341 1.38 -1.58 -26.57
C TRP A 341 -0.07 -2.01 -26.69
N LYS A 342 -0.54 -2.77 -25.71
CA LYS A 342 -1.94 -3.14 -25.60
C LYS A 342 -2.63 -2.11 -24.71
N PHE A 343 -3.64 -1.44 -25.25
CA PHE A 343 -4.53 -0.56 -24.49
C PHE A 343 -5.53 -1.46 -23.74
N GLU A 344 -5.16 -1.86 -22.54
CA GLU A 344 -5.87 -2.88 -21.76
C GLU A 344 -7.06 -2.28 -21.01
N SER A 345 -6.99 -1.00 -20.64
CA SER A 345 -8.08 -0.32 -19.94
C SER A 345 -9.03 0.40 -20.90
N PRO A 346 -10.32 0.53 -20.54
CA PRO A 346 -11.26 1.31 -21.36
C PRO A 346 -10.88 2.79 -21.48
N PHE A 347 -10.26 3.37 -20.44
CA PHE A 347 -9.78 4.76 -20.45
C PHE A 347 -8.71 5.00 -21.53
N GLU A 348 -7.77 4.07 -21.63
CA GLU A 348 -6.71 4.05 -22.64
C GLU A 348 -7.29 3.93 -24.05
N GLN A 349 -8.28 3.03 -24.24
CA GLN A 349 -8.94 2.80 -25.51
C GLN A 349 -9.69 4.06 -25.98
N ARG A 350 -10.48 4.70 -25.12
CA ARG A 350 -11.21 5.91 -25.50
C ARG A 350 -10.31 7.11 -25.72
N PHE A 351 -9.23 7.23 -24.95
CA PHE A 351 -8.24 8.26 -25.21
C PHE A 351 -7.65 8.11 -26.62
N ARG A 352 -7.28 6.89 -27.00
CA ARG A 352 -6.80 6.57 -28.35
C ARG A 352 -7.84 6.90 -29.42
N GLU A 353 -9.11 6.61 -29.21
CA GLU A 353 -10.18 6.97 -30.15
C GLU A 353 -10.32 8.49 -30.33
N THR A 354 -10.06 9.27 -29.27
CA THR A 354 -10.21 10.72 -29.28
C THR A 354 -9.00 11.45 -29.85
N PHE A 355 -7.79 11.01 -29.48
CA PHE A 355 -6.54 11.73 -29.79
C PHE A 355 -5.64 10.99 -30.79
N GLY A 356 -5.95 9.75 -31.13
CA GLY A 356 -5.11 8.91 -31.99
C GLY A 356 -3.95 8.23 -31.27
N HIS A 357 -3.27 7.36 -32.00
CA HIS A 357 -2.00 6.71 -31.63
C HIS A 357 -1.36 6.16 -32.91
N ASP A 358 -0.46 6.96 -33.51
CA ASP A 358 0.17 6.70 -34.81
C ASP A 358 1.60 6.16 -34.63
N VAL A 359 1.70 4.83 -34.58
CA VAL A 359 2.98 4.15 -34.40
C VAL A 359 3.90 4.32 -35.62
N ASP A 360 3.35 4.49 -36.82
CA ASP A 360 4.15 4.63 -38.04
C ASP A 360 4.80 6.03 -38.11
N ALA A 361 4.06 7.07 -37.73
CA ALA A 361 4.62 8.41 -37.54
C ALA A 361 5.70 8.43 -36.45
N ALA A 362 5.46 7.75 -35.32
CA ALA A 362 6.47 7.63 -34.25
C ALA A 362 7.76 6.94 -34.73
N LYS A 363 7.62 5.88 -35.55
CA LYS A 363 8.77 5.19 -36.18
C LYS A 363 9.49 6.06 -37.18
N ALA A 364 8.76 6.87 -37.96
CA ALA A 364 9.36 7.81 -38.90
C ALA A 364 10.23 8.84 -38.17
N TRP A 365 9.70 9.45 -37.10
CA TRP A 365 10.47 10.33 -36.22
C TRP A 365 11.70 9.63 -35.63
N TRP A 366 11.51 8.42 -35.11
CA TRP A 366 12.58 7.63 -34.48
C TRP A 366 13.74 7.35 -35.44
N ARG A 367 13.45 6.92 -36.68
CA ARG A 367 14.45 6.70 -37.73
C ARG A 367 15.12 8.00 -38.17
N ALA A 368 14.36 9.09 -38.33
CA ALA A 368 14.90 10.39 -38.73
C ALA A 368 15.89 10.96 -37.72
N ASN A 369 15.76 10.58 -36.44
CA ASN A 369 16.64 11.02 -35.35
C ASN A 369 17.76 10.02 -35.02
N GLY A 370 18.03 9.05 -35.90
CA GLY A 370 19.11 8.09 -35.70
C GLY A 370 18.79 6.98 -34.70
N GLU A 371 17.52 6.61 -34.59
CA GLU A 371 17.04 5.50 -33.76
C GLU A 371 17.42 5.59 -32.27
N PRO A 372 17.22 6.75 -31.61
CA PRO A 372 17.67 6.94 -30.24
C PRO A 372 16.89 6.04 -29.26
N GLN A 373 17.47 5.81 -28.08
CA GLN A 373 16.65 5.36 -26.96
C GLN A 373 15.69 6.47 -26.57
N ILE A 374 14.38 6.20 -26.56
CA ILE A 374 13.39 7.20 -26.16
C ILE A 374 13.49 7.41 -24.65
N ILE A 375 13.90 8.60 -24.23
CA ILE A 375 13.97 9.01 -22.83
C ILE A 375 12.87 10.02 -22.52
N ARG A 376 12.72 10.35 -21.24
CA ARG A 376 11.71 11.27 -20.74
C ARG A 376 11.77 12.66 -21.41
N ASP A 377 12.96 13.14 -21.71
CA ASP A 377 13.15 14.48 -22.31
C ASP A 377 12.61 14.57 -23.74
N HIS A 378 12.65 13.48 -24.51
CA HIS A 378 11.97 13.42 -25.81
C HIS A 378 10.45 13.57 -25.64
N LEU A 379 9.87 12.94 -24.62
CA LEU A 379 8.44 13.00 -24.34
C LEU A 379 8.00 14.34 -23.72
N ARG A 380 8.91 15.10 -23.12
CA ARG A 380 8.63 16.43 -22.56
C ARG A 380 8.70 17.57 -23.57
N SER A 381 9.42 17.35 -24.67
CA SER A 381 9.67 18.35 -25.70
C SER A 381 8.54 18.34 -26.74
N GLU A 382 8.15 19.49 -27.28
CA GLU A 382 7.22 19.55 -28.41
C GLU A 382 7.88 18.94 -29.65
N THR A 383 7.55 17.68 -29.93
CA THR A 383 8.15 16.86 -31.00
C THR A 383 7.05 16.10 -31.73
N GLU A 384 7.30 15.73 -32.99
CA GLU A 384 6.39 14.89 -33.79
C GLU A 384 6.11 13.54 -33.10
N LEU A 385 7.04 13.02 -32.28
CA LEU A 385 6.83 11.83 -31.46
C LEU A 385 5.63 11.98 -30.50
N ASN A 386 5.45 13.17 -29.92
CA ASN A 386 4.36 13.43 -28.98
C ASN A 386 3.01 13.59 -29.66
N GLU A 387 2.98 14.12 -30.87
CA GLU A 387 1.77 14.17 -31.70
C GLU A 387 1.36 12.77 -32.14
N ALA A 388 2.35 11.92 -32.45
CA ALA A 388 2.14 10.53 -32.82
C ALA A 388 1.67 9.65 -31.65
N LEU A 389 2.21 9.87 -30.43
CA LEU A 389 1.92 9.07 -29.22
C LEU A 389 1.36 9.94 -28.08
N PRO A 390 0.18 10.56 -28.24
CA PRO A 390 -0.31 11.61 -27.34
C PRO A 390 -0.56 11.15 -25.91
N LEU A 391 -0.83 9.87 -25.68
CA LEU A 391 -1.04 9.32 -24.33
C LEU A 391 0.28 9.16 -23.56
N LEU A 392 1.41 9.06 -24.27
CA LEU A 392 2.76 8.93 -23.71
C LEU A 392 3.46 10.29 -23.60
N ALA A 393 2.93 11.31 -24.27
CA ALA A 393 3.46 12.67 -24.25
C ALA A 393 3.41 13.30 -22.85
N GLU A 394 4.47 14.05 -22.53
CA GLU A 394 4.64 14.85 -21.32
C GLU A 394 4.75 16.35 -21.62
N ALA A 395 4.73 16.78 -22.88
CA ALA A 395 4.66 18.19 -23.26
C ALA A 395 3.30 18.80 -22.86
N GLU A 396 3.29 20.06 -22.42
CA GLU A 396 2.07 20.75 -22.01
C GLU A 396 1.07 20.86 -23.17
N SER A 397 -0.07 20.19 -23.04
CA SER A 397 -1.14 20.19 -24.04
C SER A 397 -2.47 19.80 -23.40
N GLU A 398 -3.57 20.01 -24.12
CA GLU A 398 -4.86 19.46 -23.68
C GLU A 398 -4.83 17.94 -23.59
N ALA A 399 -4.21 17.28 -24.58
CA ALA A 399 -4.01 15.84 -24.61
C ALA A 399 -3.27 15.35 -23.36
N ARG A 400 -2.19 16.04 -22.93
CA ARG A 400 -1.48 15.71 -21.69
C ARG A 400 -2.37 15.80 -20.46
N ARG A 401 -3.10 16.90 -20.27
CA ARG A 401 -3.98 17.09 -19.08
C ARG A 401 -5.07 16.02 -18.98
N ARG A 402 -5.53 15.48 -20.12
CA ARG A 402 -6.44 14.34 -20.15
C ARG A 402 -5.70 13.02 -19.96
N GLY A 403 -4.54 12.85 -20.58
CA GLY A 403 -3.67 11.67 -20.47
C GLY A 403 -3.21 11.40 -19.04
N GLU A 404 -2.92 12.44 -18.24
CA GLU A 404 -2.63 12.30 -16.81
C GLU A 404 -3.81 11.70 -16.04
N ARG A 405 -5.03 12.15 -16.30
CA ARG A 405 -6.25 11.60 -15.67
C ARG A 405 -6.52 10.17 -16.13
N VAL A 406 -6.30 9.88 -17.42
CA VAL A 406 -6.39 8.52 -17.97
C VAL A 406 -5.40 7.59 -17.29
N ARG A 407 -4.13 7.99 -17.13
CA ARG A 407 -3.13 7.22 -16.38
C ARG A 407 -3.57 6.92 -14.95
N VAL A 408 -4.06 7.93 -14.24
CA VAL A 408 -4.57 7.77 -12.87
C VAL A 408 -5.70 6.74 -12.85
N ALA A 409 -6.69 6.88 -13.73
CA ALA A 409 -7.85 6.00 -13.79
C ALA A 409 -7.50 4.57 -14.21
N ALA A 410 -6.70 4.41 -15.27
CA ALA A 410 -6.18 3.14 -15.76
C ALA A 410 -5.41 2.39 -14.66
N ASN A 411 -4.53 3.07 -13.92
CA ASN A 411 -3.79 2.43 -12.83
C ASN A 411 -4.70 1.95 -11.69
N HIS A 412 -5.70 2.76 -11.28
CA HIS A 412 -6.66 2.33 -10.27
C HIS A 412 -7.50 1.14 -10.76
N TRP A 413 -7.94 1.20 -12.01
CA TRP A 413 -8.74 0.16 -12.63
C TRP A 413 -7.96 -1.16 -12.74
N THR A 414 -6.72 -1.13 -13.25
CA THR A 414 -5.88 -2.34 -13.34
C THR A 414 -5.68 -3.00 -11.98
N ILE A 415 -5.38 -2.22 -10.93
CA ILE A 415 -5.24 -2.79 -9.59
C ILE A 415 -6.59 -3.31 -9.07
N GLY A 416 -7.68 -2.62 -9.37
CA GLY A 416 -9.04 -3.05 -9.07
C GLY A 416 -9.39 -4.40 -9.68
N GLU A 417 -9.10 -4.60 -10.97
CA GLU A 417 -9.29 -5.86 -11.68
C GLU A 417 -8.43 -6.98 -11.08
N LEU A 418 -7.16 -6.70 -10.79
CA LEU A 418 -6.26 -7.67 -10.17
C LEU A 418 -6.69 -8.05 -8.74
N ALA A 419 -7.21 -7.10 -7.97
CA ALA A 419 -7.74 -7.36 -6.64
C ALA A 419 -9.06 -8.14 -6.68
N ALA A 420 -9.90 -7.90 -7.70
CA ALA A 420 -11.21 -8.54 -7.86
C ALA A 420 -11.13 -10.06 -8.03
N VAL A 421 -10.03 -10.57 -8.61
CA VAL A 421 -9.75 -12.00 -8.71
C VAL A 421 -9.83 -12.68 -7.34
N PHE A 422 -9.43 -12.00 -6.27
CA PHE A 422 -9.44 -12.53 -4.91
C PHE A 422 -10.70 -12.17 -4.12
N SER A 423 -11.85 -12.00 -4.78
CA SER A 423 -13.18 -11.81 -4.15
C SER A 423 -13.49 -12.87 -3.09
N VAL A 424 -14.43 -12.56 -2.18
CA VAL A 424 -14.85 -13.51 -1.12
C VAL A 424 -15.47 -14.74 -1.80
N SER A 425 -14.76 -15.85 -1.77
CA SER A 425 -15.12 -17.11 -2.42
C SER A 425 -14.41 -18.26 -1.71
N LEU A 426 -14.98 -19.48 -1.78
CA LEU A 426 -14.45 -20.66 -1.07
C LEU A 426 -13.03 -21.03 -1.48
N ASP A 427 -12.59 -20.64 -2.68
CA ASP A 427 -11.28 -20.99 -3.24
C ASP A 427 -10.27 -19.82 -3.23
N ARG A 428 -10.57 -18.71 -2.54
CA ARG A 428 -9.73 -17.50 -2.60
C ARG A 428 -8.28 -17.79 -2.24
N ARG A 429 -8.00 -18.55 -1.16
CA ARG A 429 -6.62 -18.90 -0.78
C ARG A 429 -5.92 -19.76 -1.84
N ILE A 430 -6.63 -20.69 -2.47
CA ILE A 430 -6.07 -21.54 -3.54
C ILE A 430 -5.70 -20.68 -4.75
N GLN A 431 -6.61 -19.80 -5.18
CA GLN A 431 -6.37 -18.85 -6.27
C GLN A 431 -5.19 -17.91 -5.96
N ALA A 432 -5.11 -17.42 -4.72
CA ALA A 432 -4.02 -16.58 -4.26
C ALA A 432 -2.67 -17.30 -4.31
N ARG A 433 -2.59 -18.55 -3.83
CA ARG A 433 -1.38 -19.37 -3.92
C ARG A 433 -0.97 -19.66 -5.36
N ALA A 434 -1.93 -20.00 -6.23
CA ALA A 434 -1.66 -20.19 -7.66
C ALA A 434 -1.13 -18.90 -8.33
N ALA A 435 -1.69 -17.74 -7.96
CA ALA A 435 -1.21 -16.45 -8.44
C ALA A 435 0.22 -16.15 -7.95
N MET A 436 0.53 -16.47 -6.69
CA MET A 436 1.89 -16.37 -6.12
C MET A 436 2.89 -17.23 -6.91
N SER A 437 2.62 -18.53 -7.12
CA SER A 437 3.48 -19.40 -7.91
C SER A 437 3.66 -18.90 -9.34
N GLY A 438 2.59 -18.38 -9.95
CA GLY A 438 2.68 -17.75 -11.27
C GLY A 438 3.54 -16.47 -11.29
N ILE A 439 3.65 -15.73 -10.18
CA ILE A 439 4.52 -14.56 -10.05
C ILE A 439 5.97 -15.00 -9.83
N GLU A 440 6.22 -16.09 -9.11
CA GLU A 440 7.55 -16.67 -8.93
C GLU A 440 8.17 -17.08 -10.27
N MET A 441 7.37 -17.64 -11.16
CA MET A 441 7.83 -18.07 -12.50
C MET A 441 8.04 -16.94 -13.49
N SER A 442 7.25 -15.86 -13.43
CA SER A 442 7.21 -14.82 -14.48
C SER A 442 7.60 -13.41 -14.00
N GLY A 443 7.82 -13.23 -12.70
CA GLY A 443 8.15 -11.95 -12.09
C GLY A 443 9.63 -11.58 -12.26
N SER A 444 9.97 -10.33 -11.95
CA SER A 444 11.38 -9.97 -11.80
C SER A 444 12.02 -10.80 -10.67
N ALA A 445 13.33 -11.03 -10.75
CA ALA A 445 14.03 -11.84 -9.75
C ALA A 445 13.81 -11.33 -8.30
N SER A 446 13.62 -10.03 -8.11
CA SER A 446 13.30 -9.43 -6.80
C SER A 446 11.89 -9.81 -6.34
N ILE A 447 10.89 -9.67 -7.21
CA ILE A 447 9.49 -10.01 -6.90
C ILE A 447 9.37 -11.51 -6.64
N ALA A 448 9.94 -12.35 -7.51
CA ALA A 448 9.90 -13.81 -7.39
C ALA A 448 10.45 -14.28 -6.04
N ARG A 449 11.66 -13.82 -5.64
CA ARG A 449 12.24 -14.15 -4.33
C ARG A 449 11.38 -13.66 -3.16
N GLY A 450 10.75 -12.50 -3.30
CA GLY A 450 9.86 -11.94 -2.27
C GLY A 450 8.62 -12.81 -2.09
N THR A 451 7.97 -13.19 -3.18
CA THR A 451 6.78 -14.04 -3.19
C THR A 451 7.09 -15.45 -2.69
N GLU A 452 8.20 -16.05 -3.11
CA GLU A 452 8.70 -17.35 -2.64
C GLU A 452 8.92 -17.34 -1.11
N ALA A 453 9.62 -16.32 -0.59
CA ALA A 453 9.86 -16.18 0.85
C ALA A 453 8.54 -16.00 1.64
N ALA A 454 7.57 -15.28 1.07
CA ALA A 454 6.23 -15.17 1.66
C ALA A 454 5.48 -16.50 1.65
N GLY A 455 5.61 -17.30 0.58
CA GLY A 455 5.07 -18.66 0.50
C GLY A 455 5.62 -19.55 1.61
N ALA A 456 6.94 -19.55 1.80
CA ALA A 456 7.61 -20.31 2.87
C ALA A 456 7.13 -19.92 4.28
N ILE A 457 6.84 -18.64 4.51
CA ILE A 457 6.27 -18.17 5.78
C ILE A 457 4.85 -18.71 5.98
N LEU A 458 4.01 -18.64 4.94
CA LEU A 458 2.64 -19.14 5.02
C LEU A 458 2.61 -20.65 5.26
N ASP A 459 3.55 -21.40 4.66
CA ASP A 459 3.66 -22.85 4.86
C ASP A 459 4.13 -23.19 6.28
N ALA A 460 5.18 -22.50 6.77
CA ALA A 460 5.66 -22.67 8.15
C ALA A 460 4.60 -22.33 9.22
N ILE A 461 3.63 -21.45 8.91
CA ILE A 461 2.51 -21.12 9.81
C ILE A 461 1.38 -22.13 9.67
N GLY A 462 1.12 -22.64 8.47
CA GLY A 462 0.12 -23.69 8.22
C GLY A 462 0.40 -24.97 9.01
N GLU A 463 1.66 -25.25 9.34
CA GLU A 463 2.06 -26.36 10.22
C GLU A 463 1.75 -26.13 11.71
N ILE A 464 1.44 -24.89 12.13
CA ILE A 464 1.24 -24.51 13.54
C ILE A 464 -0.25 -24.51 13.92
N GLY A 465 -1.17 -24.41 12.95
CA GLY A 465 -2.62 -24.38 13.15
C GLY A 465 -3.28 -25.71 12.81
#